data_AF-A0A819SFP2-F1
#
_entry.id   AF-A0A819SFP2-F1
#
_cell.length_a   1.000
_cell.length_b   1.000
_cell.length_c   1.000
_cell.angle_alpha   90.00
_cell.angle_beta   90.00
_cell.angle_gamma   90.00
#
_symmetry.space_group_name_H-M   'P 1'
#
loop_
_entity.id
_entity.type
_entity.pdbx_description
1 polymer ?
#
loop_
_entity_poly.entity_id
_entity_poly.type
_entity_poly.pdbx_seq_one_letter_code
_entity_poly.pdbx_strand_id
1 'polypeptide(L)'
;MVDEYNKSSELDCTQGQMSCEPTNTCIKKIKFDQDECKKVLQQLTQQLENVHYTSYDGTLIWKITNVDQKFAEVQSEKQTSIMSPTGYKMCASLFLNENGDAECTHMSIFSILFKGDYDAILWWPFYIPVVYCLFDQTG
;
A
#
# COMPACT_ATOMS: atom_id res chain seq x y z
N MET A 1 12.24 61.73 -52.74
CA MET A 1 13.01 60.82 -53.61
C MET A 1 14.35 60.62 -52.93
N VAL A 2 14.39 59.74 -51.93
CA VAL A 2 15.62 59.14 -51.40
C VAL A 2 15.20 57.73 -51.01
N ASP A 3 15.73 56.79 -51.78
CA ASP A 3 15.45 55.38 -51.70
C ASP A 3 16.13 54.73 -50.49
N GLU A 4 15.47 53.66 -50.02
CA GLU A 4 16.05 52.40 -49.53
C GLU A 4 17.46 52.40 -48.94
N TYR A 5 17.57 52.06 -47.64
CA TYR A 5 18.23 50.82 -47.22
C TYR A 5 18.04 50.63 -45.71
N ASN A 6 16.99 49.93 -45.32
CA ASN A 6 16.90 49.36 -43.97
C ASN A 6 16.34 47.95 -44.09
N LYS A 7 17.25 46.98 -44.29
CA LYS A 7 16.95 45.56 -44.28
C LYS A 7 17.86 44.90 -43.27
N SER A 8 17.59 45.17 -41.99
CA SER A 8 18.11 44.36 -40.89
C SER A 8 17.30 43.07 -40.88
N SER A 9 17.97 42.01 -41.30
CA SER A 9 17.50 40.62 -41.28
C SER A 9 16.97 40.23 -39.90
N GLU A 10 15.67 39.97 -39.81
CA GLU A 10 15.13 39.01 -38.85
C GLU A 10 15.82 37.68 -39.11
N LEU A 11 16.68 37.26 -38.18
CA LEU A 11 17.09 35.87 -38.07
C LEU A 11 15.89 35.11 -37.50
N ASP A 12 15.01 34.70 -38.41
CA ASP A 12 13.90 33.81 -38.12
C ASP A 12 14.46 32.45 -37.68
N CYS A 13 14.24 32.12 -36.40
CA CYS A 13 14.68 30.89 -35.80
C CYS A 13 13.71 29.75 -36.17
N THR A 14 13.55 29.50 -37.47
CA THR A 14 12.68 28.44 -38.02
C THR A 14 13.46 27.28 -38.64
N GLN A 15 14.77 27.20 -38.41
CA GLN A 15 15.62 26.08 -38.83
C GLN A 15 16.25 25.31 -37.66
N GLY A 16 15.48 25.13 -36.58
CA GLY A 16 15.83 24.27 -35.45
C GLY A 16 14.95 23.02 -35.34
N GLN A 17 14.39 22.51 -36.44
CA GLN A 17 13.61 21.26 -36.46
C GLN A 17 14.39 20.13 -37.11
N MET A 18 15.47 19.67 -36.48
CA MET A 18 16.01 18.33 -36.73
C MET A 18 16.44 17.72 -35.40
N SER A 19 15.93 16.51 -35.14
CA SER A 19 16.37 15.54 -34.12
C SER A 19 15.59 15.39 -32.80
N CYS A 20 14.49 16.09 -32.54
CA CYS A 20 13.77 15.89 -31.26
C CYS A 20 12.69 14.79 -31.26
N GLU A 21 12.22 14.32 -32.43
CA GLU A 21 11.16 13.29 -32.50
C GLU A 21 11.58 11.89 -32.00
N PRO A 22 12.77 11.36 -32.37
CA PRO A 22 13.23 10.07 -31.84
C PRO A 22 13.45 10.15 -30.32
N THR A 23 13.96 11.29 -29.84
CA THR A 23 14.24 11.54 -28.42
C THR A 23 12.96 11.65 -27.60
N ASN A 24 11.94 12.36 -28.10
CA ASN A 24 10.62 12.44 -27.47
C ASN A 24 9.93 11.07 -27.41
N THR A 25 10.12 10.24 -28.43
CA THR A 25 9.60 8.87 -28.47
C THR A 25 10.33 7.97 -27.46
N CYS A 26 11.65 8.13 -27.37
CA CYS A 26 12.47 7.44 -26.37
C CYS A 26 12.08 7.83 -24.94
N ILE A 27 11.91 9.13 -24.66
CA ILE A 27 11.46 9.64 -23.35
C ILE A 27 10.08 9.10 -22.99
N LYS A 28 9.14 9.02 -23.94
CA LYS A 28 7.81 8.44 -23.71
C LYS A 28 7.90 6.95 -23.34
N LYS A 29 8.73 6.18 -24.06
CA LYS A 29 8.96 4.76 -23.73
C LYS A 29 9.59 4.60 -22.35
N ILE A 30 10.64 5.36 -22.05
CA ILE A 30 11.30 5.31 -20.74
C ILE A 30 10.33 5.65 -19.60
N LYS A 31 9.47 6.66 -19.77
CA LYS A 31 8.44 7.00 -18.77
C LYS A 31 7.42 5.87 -18.60
N PHE A 32 6.97 5.27 -19.69
CA PHE A 32 6.06 4.13 -19.66
C PHE A 32 6.69 2.93 -18.93
N ASP A 33 7.91 2.57 -19.29
CA ASP A 33 8.67 1.48 -18.65
C ASP A 33 8.92 1.78 -17.16
N GLN A 34 9.17 3.05 -16.81
CA GLN A 34 9.34 3.49 -15.43
C GLN A 34 8.04 3.36 -14.62
N ASP A 35 6.89 3.67 -15.20
CA ASP A 35 5.59 3.54 -14.53
C ASP A 35 5.18 2.07 -14.37
N GLU A 36 5.44 1.22 -15.36
CA GLU A 36 5.24 -0.22 -15.23
C GLU A 36 6.16 -0.82 -14.16
N CYS A 37 7.43 -0.42 -14.14
CA CYS A 37 8.37 -0.85 -13.10
C CYS A 37 7.91 -0.41 -11.69
N LYS A 38 7.40 0.82 -11.54
CA LYS A 38 6.82 1.30 -10.27
C LYS A 38 5.63 0.45 -9.81
N LYS A 39 4.72 0.09 -10.73
CA LYS A 39 3.57 -0.78 -10.38
C LYS A 39 4.04 -2.14 -9.90
N VAL A 40 4.98 -2.75 -10.61
CA VAL A 40 5.55 -4.05 -10.23
C VAL A 40 6.23 -3.96 -8.85
N LEU A 41 6.99 -2.89 -8.59
CA LEU A 41 7.62 -2.66 -7.28
C LEU A 41 6.58 -2.50 -6.16
N GLN A 42 5.49 -1.77 -6.40
CA GLN A 42 4.39 -1.65 -5.43
C GLN A 42 3.75 -3.01 -5.13
N GLN A 43 3.47 -3.79 -6.17
CA GLN A 43 2.84 -5.11 -6.03
C GLN A 43 3.76 -6.10 -5.29
N LEU A 44 5.06 -6.11 -5.61
CA LEU A 44 6.05 -6.93 -4.91
C LEU A 44 6.21 -6.51 -3.46
N THR A 45 6.19 -5.21 -3.17
CA THR A 45 6.26 -4.69 -1.80
C THR A 45 5.07 -5.18 -0.99
N GLN A 46 3.86 -5.11 -1.56
CA GLN A 46 2.66 -5.61 -0.90
C GLN A 46 2.69 -7.13 -0.69
N GLN A 47 3.23 -7.89 -1.65
CA GLN A 47 3.43 -9.33 -1.48
C GLN A 47 4.44 -9.64 -0.37
N LEU A 48 5.54 -8.90 -0.29
CA LEU A 48 6.54 -9.05 0.76
C LEU A 48 5.96 -8.72 2.14
N GLU A 49 5.17 -7.66 2.24
CA GLU A 49 4.44 -7.33 3.48
C GLU A 49 3.52 -8.47 3.89
N ASN A 50 2.70 -8.98 2.95
CA ASN A 50 1.83 -10.11 3.23
C ASN A 50 2.62 -11.31 3.76
N VAL A 51 3.70 -11.71 3.09
CA VAL A 51 4.56 -12.82 3.52
C VAL A 51 5.19 -12.53 4.90
N HIS A 52 5.63 -11.30 5.16
CA HIS A 52 6.27 -10.92 6.41
C HIS A 52 5.34 -11.03 7.63
N TYR A 53 4.04 -10.76 7.45
CA TYR A 53 3.03 -10.87 8.52
C TYR A 53 2.31 -12.22 8.52
N THR A 54 2.70 -13.13 7.64
CA THR A 54 2.07 -14.44 7.54
C THR A 54 2.67 -15.38 8.58
N SER A 55 1.86 -15.74 9.59
CA SER A 55 2.20 -16.80 10.54
C SER A 55 1.54 -18.13 10.18
N TYR A 56 2.27 -19.21 10.42
CA TYR A 56 1.91 -20.56 10.03
C TYR A 56 1.68 -21.52 11.20
N ASP A 57 1.98 -21.11 12.42
CA ASP A 57 1.78 -21.88 13.66
C ASP A 57 0.53 -21.44 14.45
N GLY A 58 -0.25 -20.51 13.88
CA GLY A 58 -1.42 -19.92 14.53
C GLY A 58 -1.12 -18.76 15.48
N THR A 59 0.15 -18.34 15.61
CA THR A 59 0.56 -17.23 16.48
C THR A 59 0.87 -15.98 15.67
N LEU A 60 0.11 -14.90 15.87
CA LEU A 60 0.45 -13.58 15.30
C LEU A 60 1.10 -12.69 16.37
N ILE A 61 2.34 -12.25 16.12
CA ILE A 61 2.94 -11.13 16.85
C ILE A 61 2.78 -9.87 16.00
N TRP A 62 1.91 -8.97 16.45
CA TRP A 62 1.62 -7.75 15.72
C TRP A 62 2.25 -6.53 16.36
N LYS A 63 3.30 -5.99 15.71
CA LYS A 63 3.90 -4.72 16.11
C LYS A 63 3.15 -3.56 15.44
N ILE A 64 2.53 -2.71 16.24
CA ILE A 64 1.90 -1.48 15.79
C ILE A 64 2.85 -0.32 16.07
N THR A 65 3.30 0.37 15.01
CA THR A 65 4.16 1.54 15.10
C THR A 65 3.35 2.82 14.93
N ASN A 66 3.89 3.94 15.41
CA ASN A 66 3.31 5.28 15.30
C ASN A 66 1.90 5.33 15.90
N VAL A 67 1.72 4.73 17.08
CA VAL A 67 0.42 4.62 17.75
C VAL A 67 -0.20 6.00 17.98
N ASP A 68 0.56 6.99 18.44
CA ASP A 68 0.07 8.35 18.69
C ASP A 68 -0.54 9.00 17.44
N GLN A 69 0.13 8.84 16.30
CA GLN A 69 -0.36 9.33 15.01
C GLN A 69 -1.65 8.60 14.61
N LYS A 70 -1.68 7.26 14.76
CA LYS A 70 -2.84 6.44 14.42
C LYS A 70 -4.06 6.73 15.31
N PHE A 71 -3.85 7.07 16.57
CA PHE A 71 -4.91 7.53 17.47
C PHE A 71 -5.47 8.90 17.06
N ALA A 72 -4.60 9.81 16.60
CA ALA A 72 -5.00 11.17 16.20
C ALA A 72 -5.75 11.20 14.86
N GLU A 73 -5.48 10.26 13.96
CA GLU A 73 -6.07 10.24 12.62
C GLU A 73 -7.56 9.83 12.61
N VAL A 74 -8.09 9.25 13.70
CA VAL A 74 -9.48 8.70 13.83
C VAL A 74 -9.87 7.84 12.60
N GLN A 75 -8.87 7.39 11.84
CA GLN A 75 -9.00 6.53 10.69
C GLN A 75 -8.60 5.14 11.12
N SER A 76 -9.67 4.47 11.55
CA SER A 76 -9.86 3.04 11.56
C SER A 76 -9.08 2.30 10.46
N GLU A 77 -8.68 1.09 10.82
CA GLU A 77 -8.39 -0.03 9.92
C GLU A 77 -6.96 -0.19 9.39
N LYS A 78 -6.04 -0.53 10.29
CA LYS A 78 -4.90 -1.37 9.87
C LYS A 78 -5.32 -2.84 9.94
N GLN A 79 -5.82 -3.37 8.82
CA GLN A 79 -6.00 -4.82 8.66
C GLN A 79 -4.62 -5.47 8.54
N THR A 80 -4.27 -6.40 9.43
CA THR A 80 -3.05 -7.21 9.28
C THR A 80 -3.47 -8.66 9.12
N SER A 81 -3.34 -9.16 7.90
CA SER A 81 -3.80 -10.50 7.53
C SER A 81 -2.86 -11.56 8.08
N ILE A 82 -3.41 -12.53 8.82
CA ILE A 82 -2.73 -13.78 9.15
C ILE A 82 -3.14 -14.78 8.07
N MET A 83 -2.19 -15.54 7.55
CA MET A 83 -2.51 -16.62 6.62
C MET A 83 -1.79 -17.87 7.09
N SER A 84 -2.47 -18.77 7.80
CA SER A 84 -1.89 -20.10 7.95
C SER A 84 -1.80 -20.75 6.55
N PRO A 85 -0.71 -21.43 6.17
CA PRO A 85 -0.46 -21.82 4.79
C PRO A 85 -1.34 -23.01 4.37
N THR A 86 -1.92 -23.71 5.33
CA THR A 86 -2.65 -24.97 5.17
C THR A 86 -3.83 -25.11 6.16
N GLY A 87 -4.30 -24.01 6.76
CA GLY A 87 -5.36 -24.00 7.77
C GLY A 87 -6.40 -22.92 7.51
N TYR A 88 -7.11 -22.49 8.55
CA TYR A 88 -8.05 -21.36 8.43
C TYR A 88 -7.29 -20.09 8.06
N LYS A 89 -7.85 -19.33 7.12
CA LYS A 89 -7.36 -18.00 6.77
C LYS A 89 -8.03 -16.98 7.70
N MET A 90 -7.25 -16.16 8.39
CA MET A 90 -7.76 -15.33 9.49
C MET A 90 -7.02 -14.00 9.57
N CYS A 91 -7.70 -12.87 9.68
CA CYS A 91 -7.05 -11.57 9.87
C CYS A 91 -7.33 -11.05 11.28
N ALA A 92 -6.38 -10.31 11.85
CA ALA A 92 -6.65 -9.47 12.99
C ALA A 92 -6.86 -8.02 12.50
N SER A 93 -7.94 -7.39 12.96
CA SER A 93 -8.23 -5.98 12.73
C SER A 93 -8.25 -5.24 14.06
N LEU A 94 -7.67 -4.03 14.08
CA LEU A 94 -7.58 -3.19 15.26
C LEU A 94 -8.19 -1.82 15.02
N PHE A 95 -9.00 -1.41 15.99
CA PHE A 95 -9.67 -0.12 16.04
C PHE A 95 -9.13 0.64 17.25
N LEU A 96 -8.26 1.61 16.94
CA LEU A 96 -7.72 2.58 17.87
C LEU A 96 -8.63 3.80 17.77
N ASN A 97 -9.61 3.92 18.67
CA ASN A 97 -10.58 5.03 18.72
C ASN A 97 -11.71 4.96 17.67
N GLU A 98 -12.82 4.32 18.03
CA GLU A 98 -14.04 4.28 17.22
C GLU A 98 -14.85 5.58 17.36
N ASN A 99 -15.29 6.18 16.25
CA ASN A 99 -16.08 7.42 16.23
C ASN A 99 -17.58 7.10 16.40
N GLY A 100 -18.00 6.80 17.65
CA GLY A 100 -19.39 6.53 18.05
C GLY A 100 -19.68 7.02 19.49
N ASP A 101 -20.84 6.70 20.07
CA ASP A 101 -21.29 7.18 21.40
C ASP A 101 -20.37 6.83 22.61
N ALA A 102 -19.27 6.09 22.38
CA ALA A 102 -18.27 5.69 23.36
C ALA A 102 -16.85 6.19 23.04
N GLU A 103 -16.75 7.45 22.57
CA GLU A 103 -15.49 8.12 22.20
C GLU A 103 -14.32 7.82 23.16
N CYS A 104 -13.17 7.41 22.60
CA CYS A 104 -11.85 7.43 23.23
C CYS A 104 -11.63 6.58 24.50
N THR A 105 -12.51 5.63 24.85
CA THR A 105 -12.36 4.88 26.12
C THR A 105 -11.70 3.51 25.97
N HIS A 106 -11.87 2.85 24.83
CA HIS A 106 -11.44 1.47 24.63
C HIS A 106 -10.78 1.26 23.25
N MET A 107 -10.03 0.18 23.17
CA MET A 107 -9.44 -0.34 21.95
C MET A 107 -10.13 -1.66 21.61
N SER A 108 -10.58 -1.82 20.37
CA SER A 108 -11.26 -3.03 19.91
C SER A 108 -10.36 -3.84 18.98
N ILE A 109 -10.22 -5.14 19.26
CA ILE A 109 -9.53 -6.10 18.38
C ILE A 109 -10.55 -7.12 17.90
N PHE A 110 -10.57 -7.36 16.58
CA PHE A 110 -11.43 -8.35 15.95
C PHE A 110 -10.61 -9.40 15.21
N SER A 111 -11.11 -10.63 15.26
CA SER A 111 -10.64 -11.71 14.41
C SER A 111 -11.64 -11.98 13.31
N ILE A 112 -11.18 -11.96 12.07
CA ILE A 112 -12.01 -12.11 10.88
C ILE A 112 -11.57 -13.37 10.15
N LEU A 113 -12.48 -14.33 9.98
CA LEU A 113 -12.22 -15.51 9.15
C LEU A 113 -12.45 -15.17 7.68
N PHE A 114 -11.48 -15.49 6.84
CA PHE A 114 -11.56 -15.35 5.39
C PHE A 114 -11.74 -16.70 4.74
N LYS A 115 -12.31 -16.69 3.53
CA LYS A 115 -12.33 -17.88 2.68
C LYS A 115 -10.89 -18.30 2.35
N GLY A 116 -10.51 -19.50 2.77
CA GLY A 116 -9.23 -20.14 2.47
C GLY A 116 -9.34 -21.16 1.34
N ASP A 117 -8.20 -21.47 0.72
CA ASP A 117 -8.13 -22.47 -0.35
C ASP A 117 -8.38 -23.90 0.18
N TYR A 118 -8.16 -24.12 1.47
CA TYR A 118 -8.30 -25.41 2.15
C TYR A 118 -9.60 -25.55 2.97
N ASP A 119 -10.54 -24.60 2.89
CA ASP A 119 -11.75 -24.59 3.73
C ASP A 119 -12.59 -25.87 3.61
N ALA A 120 -12.53 -26.55 2.46
CA ALA A 120 -13.27 -27.80 2.19
C ALA A 120 -12.80 -29.00 3.05
N ILE A 121 -11.57 -28.98 3.54
CA ILE A 121 -11.00 -30.04 4.40
C ILE A 121 -10.95 -29.63 5.88
N LEU A 122 -11.37 -28.41 6.20
CA LEU A 122 -11.41 -27.91 7.57
C LEU A 122 -12.75 -28.21 8.24
N TRP A 123 -12.73 -28.27 9.57
CA TRP A 123 -13.92 -28.53 10.35
C TRP A 123 -14.78 -27.27 10.49
N TRP A 124 -16.09 -27.37 10.25
CA TRP A 124 -16.99 -26.24 10.42
C TRP A 124 -18.15 -26.61 11.36
N PRO A 125 -18.64 -25.68 12.19
CA PRO A 125 -18.20 -24.28 12.33
C PRO A 125 -16.82 -24.16 13.01
N PHE A 126 -16.15 -23.02 12.85
CA PHE A 126 -14.86 -22.75 13.53
C PHE A 126 -15.03 -22.82 15.06
N TYR A 127 -14.21 -23.62 15.74
CA TYR A 127 -14.28 -23.86 17.19
C TYR A 127 -12.94 -23.69 17.93
N ILE A 128 -11.89 -23.26 17.23
CA ILE A 128 -10.56 -23.10 17.83
C ILE A 128 -10.57 -21.84 18.72
N PRO A 129 -10.10 -21.92 19.98
CA PRO A 129 -10.06 -20.76 20.86
C PRO A 129 -9.06 -19.72 20.33
N VAL A 130 -9.48 -18.46 20.30
CA VAL A 130 -8.64 -17.32 19.95
C VAL A 130 -8.25 -16.59 21.23
N VAL A 131 -6.95 -16.44 21.46
CA VAL A 131 -6.40 -15.74 22.62
C VAL A 131 -5.78 -14.43 22.15
N TYR A 132 -6.16 -13.33 22.79
CA TYR A 132 -5.56 -12.02 22.57
C TYR A 132 -4.62 -11.68 23.73
N CYS A 133 -3.42 -11.23 23.39
CA CYS A 133 -2.43 -10.77 24.35
C CYS A 133 -1.93 -9.38 23.97
N LEU A 134 -2.04 -8.43 24.91
CA LEU A 134 -1.39 -7.13 24.80
C LEU A 134 -0.11 -7.18 25.64
N PHE A 135 1.04 -6.94 24.99
CA PHE A 135 2.33 -6.99 25.66
C PHE A 135 2.66 -5.64 26.29
N ASP A 136 2.87 -5.64 27.60
CA ASP A 136 3.47 -4.51 28.31
C ASP A 136 4.98 -4.45 28.01
N GLN A 137 5.47 -3.26 27.67
CA GLN A 137 6.88 -3.01 27.33
C GLN A 137 7.65 -2.30 28.45
N THR A 138 7.03 -2.08 29.61
CA THR A 138 7.64 -1.29 30.70
C THR A 138 8.73 -2.02 31.50
N GLY A 139 8.75 -3.36 31.49
CA GLY A 139 9.81 -4.17 32.08
C GLY A 139 9.72 -4.36 33.59
#